data_AF-A0A849MUH5-F1
#
_entry.id   AF-A0A849MUH5-F1
#
_cell.length_a   1.000
_cell.length_b   1.000
_cell.length_c   1.000
_cell.angle_alpha   90.00
_cell.angle_beta   90.00
_cell.angle_gamma   90.00
#
_symmetry.space_group_name_H-M   'P 1'
#
loop_
_entity.id
_entity.type
_entity.pdbx_description
1 polymer ?
#
loop_
_entity_poly.entity_id
_entity_poly.type
_entity_poly.pdbx_seq_one_letter_code
_entity_poly.pdbx_strand_id
1 'polypeptide(L)' 'MSTSVIGKNGPAIPPSNPRSYEVRVQRQPLPPRRWLWLIVEEASQVVVQQSQDTFPSAQEAWAGGRKRLGKPA' A
#
# COMPACT_ATOMS: atom_id res chain seq x y z
N MET A 1 10.39 13.78 -47.78
CA MET A 1 9.34 12.87 -47.28
C MET A 1 9.37 12.90 -45.76
N SER A 2 8.25 13.31 -45.16
CA SER A 2 8.00 13.45 -43.73
C SER A 2 8.10 12.14 -42.96
N THR A 3 8.55 12.21 -41.70
CA THR A 3 7.71 11.84 -40.55
C THR A 3 8.16 12.62 -39.29
N SER A 4 7.41 13.66 -38.98
CA SER A 4 7.39 14.27 -37.65
C SER A 4 6.76 13.28 -36.66
N VAL A 5 7.46 12.93 -35.58
CA VAL A 5 6.81 12.37 -34.38
C VAL A 5 7.14 13.28 -33.20
N ILE A 6 6.11 14.04 -32.86
CA ILE A 6 6.01 14.97 -31.76
C ILE A 6 6.36 14.24 -30.45
N GLY A 7 7.42 14.71 -29.77
CA GLY A 7 7.74 14.32 -28.39
C GLY A 7 6.59 14.71 -27.47
N LYS A 8 5.71 13.73 -27.21
CA LYS A 8 4.59 13.83 -26.27
C LYS A 8 5.16 13.88 -24.85
N ASN A 9 5.50 15.08 -24.38
CA ASN A 9 5.63 15.38 -22.95
C ASN A 9 4.23 15.36 -22.29
N GLY A 10 3.59 14.18 -22.29
CA GLY A 10 2.55 13.87 -21.31
C GLY A 10 3.24 13.45 -20.01
N PRO A 11 2.59 13.57 -18.84
CA PRO A 11 3.14 13.03 -17.60
C PRO A 11 3.48 11.57 -17.86
N ALA A 12 4.74 11.21 -17.61
CA ALA A 12 5.21 9.84 -17.73
C ALA A 12 4.33 9.00 -16.82
N ILE A 13 3.31 8.36 -17.39
CA ILE A 13 2.61 7.28 -16.71
C ILE A 13 3.72 6.25 -16.52
N PRO A 14 4.17 6.01 -15.27
CA PRO A 14 5.21 5.03 -15.07
C PRO A 14 4.72 3.73 -15.71
N PRO A 15 5.59 3.02 -16.44
CA PRO A 15 5.18 1.79 -17.11
C PRO A 15 4.48 0.92 -16.07
N SER A 16 3.25 0.46 -16.39
CA SER A 16 2.54 -0.57 -15.64
C SER A 16 3.43 -1.79 -15.56
N ASN A 17 4.33 -1.78 -14.58
CA ASN A 17 5.24 -2.86 -14.31
C ASN A 17 4.42 -3.89 -13.54
N PRO A 18 4.25 -5.11 -14.06
CA PRO A 18 3.62 -6.19 -13.31
C PRO A 18 4.50 -6.69 -12.16
N ARG A 19 5.59 -5.98 -11.81
CA ARG A 19 6.37 -6.20 -10.60
C ARG A 19 5.40 -6.28 -9.44
N SER A 20 5.28 -7.48 -8.87
CA SER A 20 4.65 -7.75 -7.58
C SER A 20 4.88 -6.56 -6.67
N TYR A 21 3.87 -5.71 -6.52
CA TYR A 21 3.96 -4.57 -5.64
C TYR A 21 4.23 -5.16 -4.25
N GLU A 22 5.45 -4.95 -3.74
CA GLU A 22 5.79 -5.45 -2.42
C GLU A 22 4.91 -4.68 -1.43
N VAL A 23 3.94 -5.40 -0.87
CA VAL A 23 3.02 -4.85 0.11
C VAL A 23 3.46 -5.24 1.52
N ARG A 24 3.40 -4.26 2.41
CA ARG A 24 3.76 -4.43 3.83
C ARG A 24 2.64 -3.96 4.74
N VAL A 25 2.59 -4.55 5.93
CA VAL A 25 1.67 -4.15 6.99
C VAL A 25 2.29 -3.03 7.81
N GLN A 26 1.65 -1.88 7.83
CA GLN A 26 1.92 -0.79 8.76
C GLN A 26 0.87 -0.78 9.88
N ARG A 27 1.25 -0.23 11.03
CA ARG A 27 0.39 -0.06 12.20
C ARG A 27 0.20 1.42 12.41
N GLN A 28 -1.05 1.86 12.46
CA GLN A 28 -1.39 3.25 12.69
C GLN A 28 -2.05 3.40 14.06
N PRO A 29 -1.50 4.24 14.96
CA PRO A 29 -2.16 4.57 16.22
C PRO A 29 -3.38 5.47 15.98
N LEU A 30 -4.44 5.24 16.74
CA LEU A 30 -5.66 6.03 16.76
C LEU A 30 -6.04 6.43 18.20
N PRO A 31 -6.55 7.65 18.44
CA PRO A 31 -7.12 8.02 19.72
C PRO A 31 -8.51 7.38 19.96
N PRO A 32 -8.86 6.99 21.21
CA PRO A 32 -7.99 6.82 22.37
C PRO A 32 -7.34 5.42 22.40
N ARG A 33 -6.00 5.34 22.28
CA ARG A 33 -5.18 4.12 22.44
C ARG A 33 -5.61 2.91 21.60
N ARG A 34 -6.16 3.15 20.42
CA ARG A 34 -6.53 2.13 19.44
C ARG A 34 -5.46 2.02 18.36
N TRP A 35 -5.51 0.96 17.58
CA TRP A 35 -4.63 0.72 16.45
C TRP A 35 -5.42 0.26 15.25
N LEU A 36 -4.99 0.65 14.06
CA LEU A 36 -5.42 0.07 12.79
C LEU A 36 -4.22 -0.58 12.12
N TRP A 37 -4.48 -1.53 11.22
CA TRP A 37 -3.47 -1.94 10.26
C TRP A 37 -3.76 -1.32 8.90
N LEU A 38 -2.68 -0.99 8.20
CA LEU A 38 -2.68 -0.52 6.83
C LEU A 38 -1.82 -1.48 6.01
N ILE A 39 -2.30 -1.90 4.85
CA ILE A 39 -1.49 -2.52 3.83
C ILE A 39 -1.07 -1.39 2.89
N VAL A 40 0.22 -1.12 2.85
CA VAL A 40 0.78 -0.13 1.94
C VAL A 40 1.60 -0.80 0.85
N GLU A 41 1.64 -0.17 -0.30
CA GLU A 41 2.60 -0.46 -1.34
C GLU A 41 3.96 0.15 -0.96
N GLU A 42 5.03 -0.63 -0.99
CA GLU A 42 6.31 -0.22 -0.41
C GLU A 42 7.00 0.90 -1.19
N ALA A 43 6.93 0.90 -2.53
CA ALA A 43 7.65 1.89 -3.33
C ALA A 43 6.94 3.26 -3.32
N SER A 44 5.61 3.28 -3.40
CA SER A 44 4.84 4.53 -3.40
C SER A 44 4.35 4.98 -2.03
N GLN A 45 4.41 4.11 -1.00
CA GLN A 45 3.77 4.32 0.31
C GLN A 45 2.26 4.57 0.24
N VAL A 46 1.61 4.21 -0.87
CA VAL A 46 0.16 4.33 -1.03
C VAL A 46 -0.54 3.27 -0.17
N VAL A 47 -1.57 3.69 0.57
CA VAL A 47 -2.45 2.77 1.29
C VAL A 47 -3.33 2.04 0.29
N VAL A 48 -3.13 0.73 0.20
CA VAL A 48 -3.91 -0.16 -0.68
C VAL A 48 -5.12 -0.72 0.07
N GLN A 49 -4.95 -0.98 1.36
CA GLN A 49 -6.03 -1.47 2.21
C GLN A 49 -5.86 -1.00 3.66
N GLN A 50 -6.96 -0.88 4.38
CA GLN A 50 -7.02 -0.52 5.79
C GLN A 50 -8.02 -1.42 6.52
N SER A 51 -7.78 -1.68 7.80
CA SER A 51 -8.75 -2.36 8.65
C SER A 51 -9.99 -1.50 8.91
N GLN A 52 -11.18 -2.10 8.81
CA GLN A 52 -12.42 -1.43 9.23
C GLN A 52 -12.53 -1.40 10.76
N ASP A 53 -12.05 -2.46 11.41
CA ASP A 53 -12.00 -2.56 12.86
C ASP A 53 -10.74 -1.93 13.44
N THR A 54 -10.86 -1.43 14.68
CA THR A 54 -9.75 -0.98 15.50
C THR A 54 -9.35 -2.02 16.53
N PHE A 55 -8.06 -2.15 16.78
CA PHE A 55 -7.46 -3.11 17.69
C PHE A 55 -7.01 -2.43 18.99
N PRO A 56 -7.03 -3.14 20.13
CA PRO A 56 -6.56 -2.57 21.39
C PRO A 56 -5.03 -2.52 21.49
N SER A 57 -4.29 -3.22 20.62
CA SER A 57 -2.83 -3.21 20.60
C SER A 57 -2.24 -3.15 19.19
N ALA A 58 -1.00 -2.64 19.11
CA ALA A 58 -0.22 -2.59 17.89
C ALA A 58 0.07 -3.99 17.32
N GLN A 59 0.21 -4.99 18.20
CA GLN A 59 0.50 -6.38 17.85
C GLN A 59 -0.71 -7.05 17.21
N GLU A 60 -1.91 -6.86 17.77
CA GLU A 60 -3.14 -7.39 17.18
C GLU A 60 -3.45 -6.77 15.81
N ALA A 61 -3.23 -5.46 15.66
CA ALA A 61 -3.34 -4.81 14.36
C ALA A 61 -2.38 -5.46 13.35
N TRP A 62 -1.11 -5.66 13.71
CA TRP A 62 -0.15 -6.29 12.82
C TRP A 62 -0.50 -7.74 12.46
N ALA A 63 -0.93 -8.55 13.43
CA ALA A 63 -1.39 -9.90 13.19
C ALA A 63 -2.59 -9.93 12.23
N GLY A 64 -3.55 -9.02 12.40
CA GLY A 64 -4.69 -8.84 11.49
C GLY A 64 -4.27 -8.50 10.06
N GLY A 65 -3.34 -7.55 9.91
CA GLY A 65 -2.81 -7.18 8.59
C GLY A 65 -2.02 -8.31 7.92
N ARG A 66 -1.23 -9.09 8.68
CA ARG A 66 -0.48 -10.22 8.12
C ARG A 66 -1.40 -11.36 7.71
N LYS A 67 -2.42 -11.65 8.52
CA LYS A 67 -3.49 -12.59 8.16
C LYS A 67 -4.19 -12.16 6.86
N ARG A 68 -4.43 -10.87 6.67
CA ARG A 68 -5.03 -10.34 5.42
C ARG A 68 -4.13 -10.55 4.21
N LEU A 69 -2.81 -10.46 4.38
CA LEU A 69 -1.83 -10.77 3.33
C LEU A 69 -1.60 -12.28 3.12
N GLY A 70 -2.29 -13.16 3.86
CA GLY A 70 -2.04 -14.60 3.83
C GLY A 70 -0.65 -14.99 4.37
N LYS A 71 0.01 -14.09 5.11
CA LYS A 71 1.31 -14.32 5.71
C LYS A 71 1.12 -14.74 7.17
N PRO A 72 1.95 -15.66 7.70
CA PRO A 72 1.90 -16.00 9.12
C PRO A 72 2.19 -14.75 9.94
N ALA A 73 1.42 -14.52 11.01
CA ALA A 73 1.62 -13.44 11.96
C ALA A 73 2.93 -13.67 12.69
#